data_AF-A0A940QN23-F1
#
_entry.id   AF-A0A940QN23-F1
#
_cell.length_a   1.000
_cell.length_b   1.000
_cell.length_c   1.000
_cell.angle_alpha   90.00
_cell.angle_beta   90.00
_cell.angle_gamma   90.00
#
_symmetry.space_group_name_H-M   'P 1'
#
loop_
_entity.id
_entity.type
_entity.pdbx_description
1 polymer ?
#
loop_
_entity_poly.entity_id
_entity_poly.type
_entity_poly.pdbx_seq_one_letter_code
_entity_poly.pdbx_strand_id
1 'polypeptide(L)'
;MKISEVSLSAVKAHCGISGEDSDELLKIYMSAAIKIAADYTGLTEKQLDEYPDITVAYLNMVNEMYSQRLVMTAGTQMNEFQRQILDMHSVNYL
;
A
#
# COMPACT_ATOMS: atom_id res chain seq x y z
N MET A 1 -8.44 -0.32 -10.92
CA MET A 1 -8.23 1.12 -10.64
C MET A 1 -6.74 1.34 -10.63
N LYS A 2 -6.25 2.49 -11.09
CA LYS A 2 -4.83 2.83 -10.99
C LYS A 2 -4.49 3.22 -9.54
N ILE A 3 -3.25 3.03 -9.12
CA ILE A 3 -2.84 3.42 -7.77
C ILE A 3 -2.98 4.93 -7.55
N SER A 4 -2.70 5.73 -8.59
CA SER A 4 -2.85 7.19 -8.58
C SER A 4 -4.30 7.69 -8.53
N GLU A 5 -5.26 6.84 -8.89
CA GLU A 5 -6.70 7.15 -8.88
C GLU A 5 -7.37 6.77 -7.55
N VAL A 6 -6.66 6.10 -6.64
CA VAL A 6 -7.24 5.70 -5.35
C VAL A 6 -7.48 6.92 -4.48
N SER A 7 -8.76 7.20 -4.22
CA SER A 7 -9.18 8.27 -3.33
C SER A 7 -9.04 7.88 -1.85
N LEU A 8 -8.97 8.88 -0.98
CA LEU A 8 -9.05 8.69 0.47
C LEU A 8 -10.34 7.94 0.88
N SER A 9 -11.46 8.19 0.19
CA SER A 9 -12.72 7.49 0.45
C SER A 9 -12.64 5.99 0.12
N ALA A 10 -11.93 5.60 -0.94
CA ALA A 10 -11.71 4.19 -1.28
C ALA A 10 -10.82 3.50 -0.23
N VAL A 11 -9.78 4.19 0.24
CA VAL A 11 -8.93 3.70 1.34
C VAL A 11 -9.74 3.51 2.63
N LYS A 12 -10.55 4.50 3.01
CA LYS A 12 -11.42 4.40 4.20
C LYS A 12 -12.39 3.24 4.10
N ALA A 13 -13.03 3.07 2.95
CA ALA A 13 -13.93 1.94 2.71
C ALA A 13 -13.22 0.60 2.84
N HIS A 14 -11.99 0.49 2.31
CA HIS A 14 -11.16 -0.72 2.45
C HIS A 14 -10.76 -1.00 3.90
N CYS A 15 -10.38 0.04 4.65
CA CYS A 15 -9.94 -0.09 6.05
C CYS A 15 -11.10 -0.17 7.07
N GLY A 16 -12.36 -0.03 6.63
CA GLY A 16 -13.51 0.02 7.53
C GLY A 16 -13.59 1.29 8.40
N ILE A 17 -13.06 2.41 7.92
CA ILE A 17 -13.03 3.69 8.64
C ILE A 17 -14.20 4.56 8.21
N SER A 18 -15.03 5.01 9.16
CA SER A 18 -16.18 5.88 8.90
C SER A 18 -15.96 7.35 9.29
N GLY A 19 -14.98 7.64 10.15
CA GLY A 19 -14.67 8.99 10.64
C GLY A 19 -13.60 9.74 9.82
N GLU A 20 -13.26 10.95 10.28
CA GLU A 20 -12.26 11.83 9.65
C GLU A 20 -11.00 12.04 10.51
N ASP A 21 -10.99 11.57 11.77
CA ASP A 21 -9.90 11.80 12.73
C ASP A 21 -8.53 11.26 12.28
N SER A 22 -8.53 10.33 11.32
CA SER A 22 -7.32 9.68 10.80
C SER A 22 -6.94 10.12 9.39
N ASP A 23 -7.60 11.12 8.79
CA ASP A 23 -7.45 11.45 7.37
C ASP A 23 -6.04 11.88 7.01
N GLU A 24 -5.44 12.74 7.84
CA GLU A 24 -4.06 13.19 7.64
C GLU A 24 -3.06 12.03 7.79
N LEU A 25 -3.30 11.11 8.72
CA LEU A 25 -2.47 9.92 8.86
C LEU A 25 -2.63 8.97 7.67
N LEU A 26 -3.85 8.78 7.18
CA LEU A 26 -4.12 7.96 6.00
C LEU A 26 -3.42 8.53 4.77
N LYS A 27 -3.42 9.85 4.55
CA LYS A 27 -2.67 10.49 3.47
C LYS A 27 -1.17 10.19 3.55
N ILE A 28 -0.60 10.23 4.75
CA ILE A 28 0.82 9.87 4.97
C ILE A 28 1.06 8.41 4.57
N TYR A 29 0.19 7.49 4.98
CA TYR A 29 0.32 6.06 4.64
C TYR A 29 0.13 5.78 3.16
N MET A 30 -0.80 6.48 2.50
CA MET A 30 -0.97 6.42 1.05
C MET A 30 0.33 6.78 0.34
N SER A 31 0.96 7.91 0.69
CA SER A 31 2.24 8.29 0.10
C SER A 31 3.36 7.28 0.41
N ALA A 32 3.42 6.77 1.65
CA ALA A 32 4.41 5.78 2.03
C ALA A 32 4.24 4.46 1.25
N ALA A 33 3.01 3.96 1.08
CA ALA A 33 2.73 2.71 0.38
C ALA A 33 3.11 2.79 -1.11
N ILE A 34 2.88 3.93 -1.78
CA ILE A 34 3.34 4.16 -3.15
C ILE A 34 4.87 4.03 -3.22
N LYS A 35 5.57 4.70 -2.30
CA LYS A 35 7.04 4.69 -2.27
C LYS A 35 7.59 3.29 -1.99
N ILE A 36 7.00 2.55 -1.05
CA ILE A 36 7.36 1.17 -0.72
C ILE A 36 7.18 0.26 -1.95
N ALA A 37 6.03 0.36 -2.64
CA ALA A 37 5.78 -0.45 -3.83
C ALA A 37 6.77 -0.11 -4.97
N ALA A 38 7.08 1.17 -5.18
CA ALA A 38 8.06 1.61 -6.17
C ALA A 38 9.47 1.09 -5.83
N ASP A 39 9.92 1.26 -4.59
CA ASP A 39 11.25 0.85 -4.15
C ASP A 39 11.42 -0.68 -4.16
N TYR A 40 10.37 -1.42 -3.77
CA TYR A 40 10.39 -2.88 -3.78
C TYR A 40 10.48 -3.44 -5.20
N THR A 41 9.64 -2.93 -6.10
CA THR A 41 9.56 -3.45 -7.48
C THR A 41 10.66 -2.90 -8.38
N GLY A 42 11.22 -1.72 -8.06
CA GLY A 42 12.10 -0.98 -8.95
C GLY A 42 11.35 -0.24 -10.08
N LEU A 43 10.02 -0.20 -10.03
CA LEU A 43 9.20 0.54 -10.97
C LEU A 43 9.07 2.01 -10.55
N THR A 44 8.90 2.91 -11.52
CA THR A 44 8.48 4.29 -11.24
C THR A 44 7.03 4.33 -10.79
N GLU A 45 6.62 5.36 -10.04
CA GLU A 45 5.23 5.54 -9.60
C GLU A 45 4.23 5.52 -10.78
N LYS A 46 4.63 6.06 -11.94
CA LYS A 46 3.83 6.04 -13.16
C LYS A 46 3.65 4.63 -13.73
N GLN A 47 4.66 3.76 -13.59
CA GLN A 47 4.57 2.36 -14.06
C GLN A 47 3.71 1.52 -13.13
N LEU A 48 3.65 1.83 -11.83
CA LEU A 48 2.75 1.13 -10.90
C LEU A 48 1.27 1.22 -11.33
N ASP A 49 0.88 2.32 -11.98
CA ASP A 49 -0.48 2.51 -12.51
C ASP A 49 -0.85 1.51 -13.62
N GLU A 50 0.12 0.82 -14.23
CA GLU A 50 -0.14 -0.17 -15.29
C GLU A 50 -0.63 -1.53 -14.72
N TYR A 51 -0.54 -1.72 -13.40
CA TYR A 51 -0.76 -2.99 -12.72
C TYR A 51 -1.91 -2.90 -11.70
N PRO A 52 -3.14 -3.35 -12.05
CA PRO A 52 -4.30 -3.25 -11.16
C PRO A 52 -4.18 -4.06 -9.86
N ASP A 53 -3.40 -5.14 -9.85
CA ASP A 53 -3.11 -5.97 -8.68
C ASP A 53 -2.17 -5.26 -7.69
N ILE A 54 -1.21 -4.46 -8.16
CA ILE A 54 -0.41 -3.57 -7.29
C ILE A 54 -1.32 -2.62 -6.50
N THR A 55 -2.43 -2.18 -7.08
CA THR A 55 -3.41 -1.33 -6.37
C THR A 55 -4.04 -2.06 -5.18
N VAL A 56 -4.23 -3.38 -5.28
CA VAL A 56 -4.72 -4.21 -4.16
C VAL A 56 -3.63 -4.36 -3.08
N ALA A 57 -2.39 -4.61 -3.48
CA ALA A 57 -1.25 -4.66 -2.54
C ALA A 57 -1.11 -3.33 -1.78
N TYR A 58 -1.20 -2.21 -2.49
CA TYR A 58 -1.20 -0.86 -1.94
C TYR A 58 -2.29 -0.65 -0.88
N LEU A 59 -3.55 -1.01 -1.18
CA LEU A 59 -4.66 -0.89 -0.22
C LEU A 59 -4.39 -1.71 1.06
N ASN A 60 -3.83 -2.90 0.92
CA ASN A 60 -3.47 -3.74 2.06
C ASN A 60 -2.33 -3.13 2.89
N MET A 61 -1.31 -2.54 2.26
CA MET A 61 -0.23 -1.85 2.97
C MET A 61 -0.75 -0.68 3.81
N VAL A 62 -1.65 0.12 3.24
CA VAL A 62 -2.27 1.25 3.97
C VAL A 62 -3.09 0.74 5.15
N ASN A 63 -3.86 -0.33 4.97
CA ASN A 63 -4.63 -0.92 6.06
C ASN A 63 -3.75 -1.51 7.17
N GLU A 64 -2.62 -2.14 6.82
CA GLU A 64 -1.66 -2.66 7.80
C GLU A 64 -0.99 -1.54 8.59
N MET A 65 -0.52 -0.48 7.91
CA MET A 65 0.00 0.72 8.57
C MET A 65 -1.02 1.37 9.52
N TYR A 66 -2.31 1.32 9.17
CA TYR A 66 -3.39 1.81 10.02
C TYR A 66 -3.68 0.88 11.21
N SER A 67 -3.79 -0.42 10.97
CA SER A 67 -4.28 -1.40 11.94
C SER A 67 -3.21 -1.82 12.96
N GLN A 68 -1.93 -1.82 12.56
CA GLN A 68 -0.82 -2.31 13.39
C GLN A 68 -0.11 -1.21 14.21
N ARG A 69 -0.66 0.01 14.25
CA ARG A 69 -0.07 1.17 14.97
C ARG A 69 0.31 0.90 16.43
N LEU A 70 -0.41 -0.01 17.10
CA LEU A 70 -0.27 -0.29 18.53
C LEU A 70 0.45 -1.61 18.83
N VAL A 71 0.72 -2.42 17.80
CA VAL A 71 1.23 -3.79 17.97
C VAL A 71 2.63 -3.86 17.38
N MET A 72 3.66 -3.67 18.24
CA MET A 72 5.04 -4.02 17.91
C MET A 72 5.22 -5.54 18.05
N THR A 73 4.61 -6.33 17.19
CA THR A 73 4.96 -7.76 17.12
C THR A 73 6.35 -7.90 16.55
N ALA A 74 7.25 -8.55 17.31
CA ALA A 74 8.58 -8.92 16.87
C ALA A 74 8.47 -9.86 15.66
N GLY A 75 8.62 -9.29 14.46
CA GLY A 75 8.42 -9.98 13.18
C GLY A 75 7.66 -9.10 12.19
N THR A 76 8.24 -7.95 11.82
CA THR A 76 7.74 -7.07 10.75
C THR A 76 8.02 -7.70 9.38
N GLN A 77 7.40 -8.85 9.10
CA GLN A 77 7.47 -9.47 7.78
C GLN A 77 6.31 -8.95 6.94
N MET A 78 6.64 -8.40 5.76
CA MET A 78 5.63 -7.98 4.78
C MET A 78 4.69 -9.15 4.48
N ASN A 79 3.40 -8.85 4.36
CA ASN A 79 2.38 -9.84 4.07
C ASN A 79 2.73 -10.66 2.81
N GLU A 80 2.68 -11.98 2.90
CA GLU A 80 3.04 -12.88 1.80
C GLU A 80 2.19 -12.64 0.54
N PHE A 81 0.94 -12.22 0.69
CA PHE A 81 0.10 -11.87 -0.46
C PHE A 81 0.55 -10.57 -1.14
N GLN A 82 0.95 -9.56 -0.35
CA GLN A 82 1.55 -8.33 -0.91
C GLN A 82 2.86 -8.68 -1.61
N ARG A 83 3.70 -9.50 -0.97
CA ARG A 83 4.98 -9.98 -1.52
C ARG A 83 4.79 -10.65 -2.87
N GLN A 84 3.85 -11.59 -2.95
CA GLN A 84 3.53 -12.28 -4.20
C GLN A 84 3.16 -11.30 -5.32
N ILE A 85 2.31 -10.30 -5.04
CA ILE A 85 1.94 -9.29 -6.04
C ILE A 85 3.14 -8.48 -6.49
N LEU A 86 3.93 -7.96 -5.55
CA LEU A 86 5.08 -7.12 -5.90
C LEU A 86 6.15 -7.92 -6.66
N ASP A 87 6.43 -9.16 -6.23
CA ASP A 87 7.41 -10.05 -6.87
C ASP A 87 7.07 -10.32 -8.35
N MET A 88 5.78 -10.38 -8.72
CA MET A 88 5.36 -10.56 -10.13
C MET A 88 5.79 -9.40 -11.04
N HIS A 89 5.98 -8.20 -10.49
CA HIS A 89 6.26 -6.97 -11.24
C HIS A 89 7.65 -6.38 -10.92
N SER A 90 8.40 -7.04 -10.03
CA SER A 90 9.75 -6.62 -9.68
C SER A 90 10.69 -6.74 -10.88
N VAL A 91 11.46 -5.68 -11.10
CA VAL A 91 12.50 -5.59 -12.14
C VAL A 91 13.89 -5.33 -11.56
N ASN A 92 13.98 -5.07 -10.25
CA ASN A 92 15.22 -4.81 -9.53
C ASN A 92 15.77 -6.09 -8.88
N TYR A 93 16.45 -6.93 -9.65
CA TYR A 93 17.00 -8.24 -9.21
C TYR A 93 18.47 -8.17 -8.72
N LEU A 94 18.87 -7.06 -8.08
CA LEU A 94 20.24 -6.87 -7.59
C LEU A 94 20.63 -7.87 -6.48
#